data_AF-A0A5C6Z9X6-F1
#
_entry.id   AF-A0A5C6Z9X6-F1
#
_cell.length_a   1.000
_cell.length_b   1.000
_cell.length_c   1.000
_cell.angle_alpha   90.00
_cell.angle_beta   90.00
_cell.angle_gamma   90.00
#
_symmetry.space_group_name_H-M   'P 1'
#
loop_
_entity.id
_entity.type
_entity.pdbx_description
1 polymer ?
#
loop_
_entity_poly.entity_id
_entity_poly.type
_entity_poly.pdbx_seq_one_letter_code
_entity_poly.pdbx_strand_id
1 'polypeptide(L)'
;MFTMPKLSLLQYALIVSAGVHLGLGTLKFVAPDQFDRLFQDTPLEVVLVNARGQEAPVKAQALAQANLAGGGEMAADLRATSPLPPSPKAETGDSTEVQHSQIQQLQVAQEQLLTRVRRELALLPPPDPQRDKGTPEAREQAERRRQLVHLLAEI
;
A
#
# COMPACT_ATOMS: atom_id res chain seq x y z
N MET A 1 68.62 28.08 -11.29
CA MET A 1 68.30 26.96 -12.19
C MET A 1 67.73 25.84 -11.33
N PHE A 2 66.40 25.70 -11.27
CA PHE A 2 65.76 24.66 -10.46
C PHE A 2 65.84 23.33 -11.21
N THR A 3 66.54 22.36 -10.63
CA THR A 3 66.56 20.98 -11.13
C THR A 3 65.27 20.29 -10.68
N MET A 4 64.46 19.85 -11.64
CA MET A 4 63.30 19.01 -11.31
C MET A 4 63.79 17.66 -10.78
N PRO A 5 63.31 17.20 -9.61
CA PRO A 5 63.69 15.90 -9.08
C PRO A 5 63.15 14.79 -10.01
N LYS A 6 64.01 13.82 -10.33
CA LYS A 6 63.60 12.62 -11.06
C LYS A 6 62.81 11.72 -10.11
N LEU A 7 61.53 11.53 -10.41
CA LEU A 7 60.66 10.65 -9.64
C LEU A 7 61.10 9.19 -9.83
N SER A 8 61.19 8.43 -8.75
CA SER A 8 61.43 6.98 -8.81
C SER A 8 60.17 6.22 -9.19
N LEU A 9 60.31 4.98 -9.66
CA LEU A 9 59.17 4.12 -10.02
C LEU A 9 58.18 3.95 -8.85
N LEU A 10 58.71 3.83 -7.62
CA LEU A 10 57.90 3.71 -6.40
C LEU A 10 57.08 4.99 -6.13
N GLN A 11 57.67 6.18 -6.36
CA GLN A 11 56.95 7.44 -6.21
C GLN A 11 55.85 7.58 -7.26
N TYR A 12 56.12 7.15 -8.51
CA TYR A 12 55.09 7.09 -9.55
C TYR A 12 53.94 6.16 -9.15
N ALA A 13 54.25 4.95 -8.68
CA ALA A 13 53.24 3.99 -8.25
C ALA A 13 52.38 4.55 -7.09
N LEU A 14 53.01 5.23 -6.12
CA LEU A 14 52.32 5.87 -5.01
C LEU A 14 51.41 7.02 -5.46
N ILE A 15 51.89 7.89 -6.35
CA ILE A 15 51.10 9.02 -6.87
C ILE A 15 49.89 8.52 -7.66
N VAL A 16 50.08 7.52 -8.53
CA VAL A 16 48.99 6.93 -9.30
C VAL A 16 47.98 6.26 -8.38
N SER A 17 48.44 5.45 -7.42
CA SER A 17 47.56 4.79 -6.46
C SER A 17 46.74 5.81 -5.65
N ALA A 18 47.40 6.83 -5.09
CA ALA A 18 46.73 7.89 -4.36
C ALA A 18 45.74 8.66 -5.24
N GLY A 19 46.14 8.99 -6.48
CA GLY A 19 45.27 9.67 -7.45
C GLY A 19 44.01 8.87 -7.78
N VAL A 20 44.13 7.55 -7.97
CA VAL A 20 42.99 6.66 -8.21
C VAL A 20 42.05 6.64 -6.99
N HIS A 21 42.58 6.46 -5.78
CA HIS A 21 41.76 6.41 -4.57
C HIS A 21 41.07 7.75 -4.30
N LEU A 22 41.78 8.88 -4.46
CA LEU A 22 41.20 10.21 -4.29
C LEU A 22 40.14 10.48 -5.36
N GLY A 23 40.39 10.11 -6.62
CA GLY A 23 39.41 10.23 -7.70
C GLY A 23 38.13 9.45 -7.40
N LEU A 24 38.26 8.17 -7.02
CA LEU A 24 37.13 7.33 -6.61
C LEU A 24 36.38 7.91 -5.41
N GLY A 25 37.10 8.42 -4.40
CA GLY A 25 36.50 9.04 -3.21
C GLY A 25 35.69 10.31 -3.54
N THR A 26 36.10 11.08 -4.55
CA THR A 26 35.38 12.29 -4.96
C THR A 26 34.12 12.03 -5.79
N LEU A 27 33.92 10.80 -6.29
CA LEU A 27 32.80 10.45 -7.17
C LEU A 27 31.44 10.73 -6.52
N LYS A 28 31.29 10.45 -5.21
CA LYS A 28 30.07 10.74 -4.45
C LYS A 28 29.71 12.23 -4.44
N PHE A 29 30.70 13.12 -4.49
CA PHE A 29 30.47 14.58 -4.43
C PHE A 29 30.18 15.20 -5.79
N VAL A 30 30.79 14.68 -6.87
CA VAL A 30 30.63 15.21 -8.23
C VAL A 30 29.43 14.58 -8.96
N ALA A 31 29.14 13.31 -8.67
CA ALA A 31 28.15 12.49 -9.36
C ALA A 31 27.29 11.68 -8.38
N PRO A 32 26.57 12.35 -7.46
CA PRO A 32 25.80 11.68 -6.41
C PRO A 32 24.78 10.70 -7.00
N ASP A 33 24.07 11.08 -8.06
CA ASP A 33 23.05 10.23 -8.71
C ASP A 33 23.60 8.95 -9.36
N GLN A 34 24.88 8.92 -9.75
CA GLN A 34 25.52 7.73 -10.31
C GLN A 34 26.05 6.83 -9.20
N PHE A 35 26.58 7.43 -8.13
CA PHE A 35 26.97 6.73 -6.91
C PHE A 35 25.74 6.06 -6.29
N ASP A 36 24.66 6.80 -6.07
CA ASP A 36 23.42 6.26 -5.48
C ASP A 36 22.81 5.16 -6.35
N ARG A 37 22.86 5.24 -7.68
CA ARG A 37 22.39 4.14 -8.54
C ARG A 37 23.23 2.85 -8.46
N LEU A 38 24.52 2.96 -8.16
CA LEU A 38 25.41 1.80 -8.03
C LEU A 38 25.37 1.19 -6.62
N PHE A 39 25.05 1.99 -5.61
CA PHE A 39 25.13 1.59 -4.20
C PHE A 39 23.78 1.51 -3.48
N GLN A 40 22.72 2.12 -4.01
CA GLN A 40 21.37 1.96 -3.52
C GLN A 40 20.64 0.98 -4.43
N ASP A 41 20.30 -0.18 -3.87
CA ASP A 41 19.27 -1.06 -4.43
C ASP A 41 17.94 -0.28 -4.36
N THR A 42 17.68 0.57 -5.36
CA THR A 42 16.42 1.30 -5.46
C THR A 42 15.36 0.26 -5.83
N PRO A 43 14.49 -0.16 -4.89
CA PRO A 43 13.54 -1.21 -5.19
C PRO A 43 12.57 -0.69 -6.25
N LEU A 44 12.23 -1.56 -7.21
CA LEU A 44 11.22 -1.22 -8.21
C LEU A 44 9.85 -1.18 -7.52
N GLU A 45 9.32 0.03 -7.29
CA GLU A 45 7.97 0.23 -6.78
C GLU A 45 6.95 -0.06 -7.88
N VAL A 46 6.22 -1.18 -7.76
CA VAL A 46 5.13 -1.53 -8.68
C VAL A 46 3.79 -1.22 -8.03
N VAL A 47 3.10 -0.21 -8.57
CA VAL A 47 1.74 0.14 -8.14
C VAL A 47 0.74 -0.55 -9.06
N LEU A 48 0.02 -1.53 -8.53
CA LEU A 48 -1.10 -2.17 -9.23
C LEU A 48 -2.31 -1.22 -9.22
N VAL A 49 -2.89 -1.01 -10.41
CA VAL A 49 -4.06 -0.15 -10.60
C VAL A 49 -5.23 -1.02 -11.07
N ASN A 50 -6.41 -0.84 -10.48
CA ASN A 50 -7.60 -1.60 -10.89
C ASN A 50 -8.25 -1.02 -12.17
N ALA A 51 -7.95 0.22 -12.54
CA ALA A 51 -8.49 0.87 -13.73
C ALA A 51 -7.48 1.81 -14.39
N ARG A 52 -7.52 1.86 -15.72
CA ARG A 52 -6.71 2.77 -16.55
C ARG A 52 -7.48 4.07 -16.78
N GLY A 53 -6.92 5.20 -16.37
CA GLY A 53 -7.45 6.53 -16.66
C GLY A 53 -7.25 6.92 -18.12
N GLN A 54 -8.15 7.73 -18.67
CA GLN A 54 -8.01 8.21 -20.06
C GLN A 54 -7.26 9.55 -20.17
N GLU A 55 -7.19 10.30 -19.08
CA GLU A 55 -6.53 11.62 -19.03
C GLU A 55 -5.15 11.55 -18.36
N ALA A 56 -4.22 12.36 -18.87
CA ALA A 56 -2.87 12.45 -18.33
C ALA A 56 -2.88 13.12 -16.94
N PRO A 57 -2.18 12.57 -15.94
CA PRO A 57 -2.17 13.12 -14.59
C PRO A 57 -1.41 14.44 -14.52
N VAL A 58 -1.94 15.40 -13.76
CA VAL A 58 -1.31 16.72 -13.52
C VAL A 58 0.00 16.59 -12.73
N LYS A 59 0.12 15.54 -11.90
CA LYS A 59 1.34 15.23 -11.14
C LYS A 59 1.61 13.73 -11.20
N ALA A 60 2.79 13.36 -11.70
CA ALA A 60 3.23 11.97 -11.72
C ALA A 60 3.47 11.48 -10.29
N GLN A 61 2.81 10.37 -9.93
CA GLN A 61 2.85 9.81 -8.57
C GLN A 61 3.62 8.48 -8.52
N ALA A 62 3.99 7.91 -9.67
CA ALA A 62 4.78 6.69 -9.78
C ALA A 62 5.65 6.74 -11.05
N LEU A 63 6.80 6.04 -11.03
CA LEU A 63 7.72 5.95 -12.17
C LEU A 63 7.10 5.23 -13.39
N ALA A 64 6.14 4.34 -13.15
CA ALA A 64 5.31 3.70 -14.18
C ALA A 64 3.82 3.94 -13.85
N GLN A 65 3.11 4.69 -14.70
CA GLN A 65 1.73 5.12 -14.46
C GLN A 65 0.90 4.89 -15.72
N ALA A 66 -0.26 4.23 -15.60
CA ALA A 66 -1.18 4.04 -16.74
C ALA A 66 -2.38 5.01 -16.73
N ASN A 67 -2.22 6.17 -16.07
CA ASN A 67 -3.23 7.16 -15.68
C ASN A 67 -4.22 6.64 -14.62
N LEU A 68 -4.46 7.40 -13.55
CA LEU A 68 -5.17 6.94 -12.33
C LEU A 68 -6.14 8.02 -11.82
N ALA A 69 -7.43 7.68 -11.70
CA ALA A 69 -8.43 8.37 -10.86
C ALA A 69 -9.04 7.32 -9.93
N GLY A 70 -8.81 7.46 -8.62
CA GLY A 70 -9.28 6.52 -7.60
C GLY A 70 -10.78 6.69 -7.38
N GLY A 71 -11.55 5.62 -7.60
CA GLY A 71 -13.00 5.62 -7.46
C GLY A 71 -13.49 5.94 -6.04
N GLY A 72 -14.67 6.55 -5.99
CA GLY A 72 -15.29 7.12 -4.79
C GLY A 72 -15.27 8.64 -4.84
N GLU A 73 -16.37 9.28 -4.46
CA GLU A 73 -16.54 10.74 -4.45
C GLU A 73 -15.63 11.38 -3.39
N MET A 74 -14.34 11.49 -3.69
CA MET A 74 -13.38 12.16 -2.83
C MET A 74 -12.79 13.36 -3.55
N ALA A 75 -12.79 14.48 -2.83
CA ALA A 75 -12.19 15.73 -3.26
C ALA A 75 -10.74 15.48 -3.70
N ALA A 76 -10.38 16.12 -4.81
CA ALA A 76 -9.12 15.99 -5.52
C ALA A 76 -7.90 15.85 -4.57
N ASP A 77 -7.01 14.93 -4.94
CA ASP A 77 -5.65 14.68 -4.41
C ASP A 77 -5.44 13.56 -3.39
N LEU A 78 -6.47 12.81 -2.97
CA LEU A 78 -6.26 11.68 -2.04
C LEU A 78 -6.45 10.32 -2.70
N ARG A 79 -5.38 9.50 -2.62
CA ARG A 79 -5.32 8.10 -3.06
C ARG A 79 -6.47 7.32 -2.42
N ALA A 80 -7.23 6.55 -3.20
CA ALA A 80 -8.08 5.49 -2.68
C ALA A 80 -7.18 4.45 -2.01
N THR A 81 -7.01 4.54 -0.70
CA THR A 81 -6.19 3.61 0.09
C THR A 81 -7.04 2.46 0.57
N SER A 82 -6.55 1.23 0.38
CA SER A 82 -7.02 0.08 1.17
C SER A 82 -6.86 0.41 2.67
N PRO A 83 -7.77 -0.05 3.56
CA PRO A 83 -7.60 0.11 5.00
C PRO A 83 -6.38 -0.64 5.55
N LEU A 84 -5.78 -1.53 4.76
CA LEU A 84 -4.52 -2.15 5.13
C LEU A 84 -3.33 -1.22 4.83
N PRO A 85 -2.48 -0.92 5.84
CA PRO A 85 -1.30 -0.11 5.64
C PRO A 85 -0.32 -0.82 4.69
N PRO A 86 0.28 -0.09 3.73
CA PRO A 86 1.33 -0.66 2.88
C PRO A 86 2.52 -1.09 3.75
N SER A 87 3.05 -2.28 3.50
CA SER A 87 4.18 -2.84 4.24
C SER A 87 5.46 -2.06 3.93
N PRO A 88 6.15 -1.47 4.92
CA PRO A 88 7.33 -0.63 4.71
C PRO A 88 8.63 -1.41 4.47
N LYS A 89 8.57 -2.73 4.33
CA LYS A 89 9.75 -3.58 4.14
C LYS A 89 9.54 -4.58 3.03
N ALA A 90 10.49 -4.67 2.12
CA ALA A 90 10.66 -5.81 1.23
C ALA A 90 11.12 -7.02 2.10
N GLU A 91 10.17 -7.66 2.79
CA GLU A 91 10.44 -8.81 3.66
C GLU A 91 10.16 -10.12 2.93
N THR A 92 11.24 -10.89 2.76
CA THR A 92 11.36 -12.22 2.16
C THR A 92 10.26 -13.18 2.64
N GLY A 93 9.56 -13.83 1.69
CA GLY A 93 8.84 -15.12 1.81
C GLY A 93 7.83 -15.34 2.96
N ASP A 94 8.30 -15.30 4.20
CA ASP A 94 7.59 -15.61 5.45
C ASP A 94 6.47 -14.59 5.76
N SER A 95 6.63 -13.35 5.32
CA SER A 95 5.63 -12.28 5.50
C SER A 95 4.32 -12.55 4.74
N THR A 96 4.35 -13.32 3.64
CA THR A 96 3.14 -13.65 2.88
C THR A 96 2.27 -14.66 3.62
N GLU A 97 2.87 -15.63 4.30
CA GLU A 97 2.14 -16.65 5.06
C GLU A 97 1.43 -16.03 6.27
N VAL A 98 2.12 -15.12 6.97
CA VAL A 98 1.52 -14.32 8.05
C VAL A 98 0.36 -13.48 7.52
N GLN A 99 0.51 -12.80 6.38
CA GLN A 99 -0.57 -12.02 5.78
C GLN A 99 -1.77 -12.88 5.35
N HIS A 100 -1.51 -14.03 4.73
CA HIS A 100 -2.56 -14.99 4.35
C HIS A 100 -3.32 -15.50 5.58
N SER A 101 -2.60 -15.81 6.66
CA SER A 101 -3.22 -16.25 7.92
C SER A 101 -4.11 -15.17 8.54
N GLN A 102 -3.69 -13.90 8.49
CA GLN A 102 -4.45 -12.78 9.05
C GLN A 102 -5.70 -12.49 8.22
N ILE A 103 -5.61 -12.56 6.89
CA ILE A 103 -6.78 -12.43 6.00
C ILE A 103 -7.76 -13.58 6.26
N GLN A 104 -7.30 -14.82 6.40
CA GLN A 104 -8.16 -15.96 6.73
C GLN A 104 -8.86 -15.77 8.08
N GLN A 105 -8.15 -15.29 9.11
CA GLN A 105 -8.77 -15.00 10.41
C GLN A 105 -9.89 -13.94 10.30
N LEU A 106 -9.66 -12.88 9.52
CA LEU A 106 -10.66 -11.84 9.29
C LEU A 106 -11.87 -12.36 8.50
N GLN A 107 -11.65 -13.21 7.49
CA GLN A 107 -12.74 -13.87 6.74
C GLN A 107 -13.59 -14.75 7.65
N VAL A 108 -12.95 -15.57 8.49
CA VAL A 108 -13.66 -16.41 9.48
C VAL A 108 -14.47 -15.55 10.44
N ALA A 109 -13.92 -14.43 10.93
CA ALA A 109 -14.65 -13.51 11.80
C ALA A 109 -15.87 -12.88 11.09
N GLN A 110 -15.75 -12.52 9.81
CA GLN A 110 -16.84 -12.00 9.00
C GLN A 110 -17.96 -13.04 8.80
N GLU A 111 -17.59 -14.28 8.46
CA GLU A 111 -18.56 -15.38 8.30
C GLU A 111 -19.32 -15.68 9.61
N GLN A 112 -18.63 -15.64 10.75
CA GLN A 112 -19.24 -15.80 12.06
C GLN A 112 -20.24 -14.68 12.36
N LEU A 113 -19.89 -13.43 12.03
CA LEU A 113 -20.77 -12.28 12.21
C LEU A 113 -22.02 -12.41 11.32
N LEU A 114 -21.86 -12.73 10.03
CA LEU A 114 -22.95 -12.97 9.09
C LEU A 114 -23.90 -14.08 9.58
N THR A 115 -23.33 -15.18 10.09
CA THR A 115 -24.10 -16.30 10.64
C THR A 115 -24.93 -15.86 11.84
N ARG A 116 -24.36 -15.04 12.72
CA ARG A 116 -25.06 -14.50 13.90
C ARG A 116 -26.23 -13.61 13.51
N VAL A 117 -26.01 -12.69 12.57
CA VAL A 117 -27.05 -11.75 12.10
C VAL A 117 -28.19 -12.51 11.40
N ARG A 118 -27.88 -13.48 10.54
CA ARG A 118 -28.89 -14.34 9.89
C ARG A 118 -29.71 -15.13 10.91
N ARG A 119 -29.07 -15.66 11.96
CA ARG A 119 -29.77 -16.37 13.04
C ARG A 119 -30.70 -15.44 13.81
N GLU A 120 -30.24 -14.23 14.17
CA GLU A 120 -31.08 -13.26 14.89
C GLU A 120 -32.30 -12.85 14.04
N LEU A 121 -32.11 -12.66 12.73
CA LEU A 121 -33.20 -12.37 11.81
C LEU A 121 -34.22 -13.53 11.71
N ALA A 122 -33.75 -14.78 11.72
CA ALA A 122 -34.60 -15.97 11.68
C ALA A 122 -35.42 -16.21 12.96
N LEU A 123 -34.94 -15.68 14.11
CA LEU A 123 -35.69 -15.71 15.37
C LEU A 123 -36.84 -14.71 15.41
N LEU A 124 -36.86 -13.72 14.50
CA LEU A 124 -37.94 -12.74 14.42
C LEU A 124 -39.15 -13.32 13.66
N PRO A 125 -40.38 -13.11 14.15
CA PRO A 125 -41.58 -13.70 13.57
C PRO A 125 -41.86 -13.12 12.17
N PRO A 126 -42.39 -13.90 11.22
CA PRO A 126 -42.50 -13.49 9.80
C PRO A 126 -43.24 -12.16 9.62
N PRO A 127 -42.89 -11.37 8.59
CA PRO A 127 -43.46 -10.04 8.37
C PRO A 127 -44.97 -10.17 8.10
N ASP A 128 -45.77 -9.46 8.89
CA ASP A 128 -47.23 -9.42 8.76
C ASP A 128 -47.70 -7.95 8.77
N PRO A 129 -48.15 -7.42 7.61
CA PRO A 129 -48.57 -6.02 7.47
C PRO A 129 -49.72 -5.60 8.40
N GLN A 130 -50.55 -6.56 8.84
CA GLN A 130 -51.67 -6.28 9.73
C GLN A 130 -51.21 -6.18 11.19
N ARG A 131 -50.25 -7.02 11.60
CA ARG A 131 -49.71 -7.03 12.97
C ARG A 131 -48.77 -5.84 13.23
N ASP A 132 -47.96 -5.48 12.25
CA ASP A 132 -46.94 -4.42 12.37
C ASP A 132 -47.52 -3.01 12.60
N LYS A 133 -48.81 -2.79 12.29
CA LYS A 133 -49.49 -1.50 12.50
C LYS A 133 -50.20 -1.38 13.85
N GLY A 134 -50.45 -2.50 14.53
CA GLY A 134 -51.42 -2.60 15.62
C GLY A 134 -50.86 -2.34 17.01
N THR A 135 -49.69 -2.87 17.36
CA THR A 135 -49.12 -2.77 18.72
C THR A 135 -47.75 -2.09 18.72
N PRO A 136 -47.37 -1.35 19.79
CA PRO A 136 -46.04 -0.73 19.90
C PRO A 136 -44.91 -1.77 19.84
N GLU A 137 -45.10 -2.94 20.45
CA GLU A 137 -44.15 -4.06 20.43
C GLU A 137 -43.92 -4.62 19.01
N ALA A 138 -44.97 -4.69 18.18
CA ALA A 138 -44.85 -5.15 16.79
C ALA A 138 -44.08 -4.15 15.93
N ARG A 139 -44.19 -2.84 16.22
CA ARG A 139 -43.42 -1.79 15.54
C ARG A 139 -41.94 -1.87 15.88
N GLU A 140 -41.59 -2.05 17.15
CA GLU A 140 -40.20 -2.24 17.60
C GLU A 140 -39.55 -3.47 16.95
N GLN A 141 -40.29 -4.58 16.84
CA GLN A 141 -39.80 -5.79 16.16
C GLN A 141 -39.58 -5.56 14.65
N ALA A 142 -40.47 -4.82 13.99
CA ALA A 142 -40.33 -4.46 12.59
C ALA A 142 -39.12 -3.54 12.35
N GLU A 143 -38.85 -2.60 13.26
CA GLU A 143 -37.67 -1.73 13.22
C GLU A 143 -36.37 -2.51 13.43
N ARG A 144 -36.32 -3.39 14.44
CA ARG A 144 -35.17 -4.26 14.70
C ARG A 144 -34.85 -5.15 13.49
N ARG A 145 -35.87 -5.71 12.83
CA ARG A 145 -35.70 -6.44 11.58
C ARG A 145 -35.06 -5.58 10.49
N ARG A 146 -35.55 -4.35 10.30
CA ARG A 146 -35.00 -3.44 9.27
C ARG A 146 -33.53 -3.12 9.53
N GLN A 147 -33.15 -2.92 10.79
CA GLN A 147 -31.76 -2.69 11.19
C GLN A 147 -30.87 -3.90 10.86
N LEU A 148 -31.31 -5.12 11.17
CA LEU A 148 -30.56 -6.34 10.87
C LEU A 148 -30.44 -6.59 9.35
N VAL A 149 -31.48 -6.30 8.57
CA VAL A 149 -31.44 -6.40 7.10
C VAL A 149 -30.53 -5.34 6.50
N HIS A 150 -30.53 -4.11 7.03
CA HIS A 150 -29.60 -3.07 6.63
C HIS A 150 -28.15 -3.49 6.89
N LEU A 151 -27.87 -4.03 8.07
CA LEU A 151 -26.53 -4.51 8.42
C LEU A 151 -26.07 -5.66 7.53
N LEU A 152 -26.98 -6.51 7.03
CA LEU A 152 -26.66 -7.53 6.02
C LEU A 152 -26.39 -6.95 4.62
N ALA A 153 -26.88 -5.76 4.31
CA ALA A 153 -26.67 -5.10 3.01
C ALA A 153 -25.38 -4.27 2.96
N GLU A 154 -24.84 -3.92 4.13
CA GLU A 154 -23.61 -3.13 4.28
C GLU A 154 -22.34 -4.01 4.35
N ILE A 155 -22.49 -5.30 4.67
CA ILE A 155 -21.42 -6.32 4.73
C ILE A 155 -21.28 -7.02 3.38
#